data_AF-A0A0D0CTX5-F1
#
_entry.id   AF-A0A0D0CTX5-F1
#
_cell.length_a   1.000
_cell.length_b   1.000
_cell.length_c   1.000
_cell.angle_alpha   90.00
_cell.angle_beta   90.00
_cell.angle_gamma   90.00
#
_symmetry.space_group_name_H-M   'P 1'
#
loop_
_entity.id
_entity.type
_entity.pdbx_description
1 polymer ?
#
loop_
_entity_poly.entity_id
_entity_poly.type
_entity_poly.pdbx_seq_one_letter_code
_entity_poly.pdbx_strand_id
1 'polypeptide(L)'
;KVRRWAWLQLPNGQKVRSLWCGRETKANACKSRNVKLTIDENVHLGLVCFFFQLQLHENMEPVSLALIFAYSPPNYNDLIDSSGSLF
;
A
#
# COMPACT_ATOMS: atom_id res chain seq x y z
N LYS A 1 19.85 -9.00 -13.54
CA LYS A 1 19.11 -10.25 -13.87
C LYS A 1 17.99 -10.43 -12.84
N VAL A 2 16.78 -9.95 -13.13
CA VAL A 2 15.63 -10.02 -12.21
C VAL A 2 15.11 -11.46 -12.19
N ARG A 3 15.12 -12.13 -11.03
CA ARG A 3 14.82 -13.57 -10.88
C ARG A 3 13.46 -13.88 -10.23
N ARG A 4 12.62 -12.88 -9.92
CA ARG A 4 11.40 -13.10 -9.12
C ARG A 4 10.23 -12.30 -9.67
N TRP A 5 9.27 -13.02 -10.24
CA TRP A 5 7.97 -12.52 -10.65
C TRP A 5 7.00 -12.70 -9.49
N ALA A 6 6.19 -11.69 -9.19
CA ALA A 6 5.09 -11.83 -8.24
C ALA A 6 3.75 -11.69 -8.95
N TRP A 7 2.85 -12.61 -8.64
CA TRP A 7 1.46 -12.54 -9.05
C TRP A 7 0.72 -11.65 -8.05
N LEU A 8 0.13 -10.56 -8.55
CA LEU A 8 -0.65 -9.63 -7.76
C LEU A 8 -2.12 -9.78 -8.16
N GLN A 9 -3.00 -10.07 -7.21
CA GLN A 9 -4.43 -10.01 -7.44
C GLN A 9 -4.91 -8.63 -6.98
N LEU A 10 -5.40 -7.84 -7.93
CA LEU A 10 -5.97 -6.53 -7.68
C LEU A 10 -7.32 -6.67 -6.97
N PRO A 11 -7.78 -5.64 -6.23
CA PRO A 11 -9.08 -5.66 -5.54
C PRO A 11 -10.27 -5.93 -6.49
N ASN A 12 -10.14 -5.58 -7.76
CA ASN A 12 -11.13 -5.86 -8.81
C ASN A 12 -11.05 -7.31 -9.36
N GLY A 13 -10.23 -8.17 -8.76
CA GLY A 13 -10.06 -9.58 -9.13
C GLY A 13 -9.06 -9.85 -10.26
N GLN A 14 -8.53 -8.82 -10.92
CA GLN A 14 -7.55 -8.99 -12.00
C GLN A 14 -6.20 -9.50 -11.46
N LYS A 15 -5.56 -10.40 -12.20
CA LYS A 15 -4.23 -10.93 -11.86
C LYS A 15 -3.18 -10.27 -12.75
N VAL A 16 -2.24 -9.57 -12.14
CA VAL A 16 -1.17 -8.83 -12.83
C VAL A 16 0.19 -9.43 -12.45
N ARG A 17 1.12 -9.44 -13.40
CA ARG A 17 2.51 -9.86 -13.16
C ARG A 17 3.36 -8.64 -12.85
N SER A 18 3.95 -8.60 -11.66
CA SER A 18 4.96 -7.60 -11.30
C SER A 18 6.35 -8.10 -11.64
N LEU A 19 7.19 -7.20 -12.17
CA LEU A 19 8.61 -7.43 -12.43
C LEU A 19 9.41 -7.68 -11.14
N TRP A 20 8.96 -7.12 -10.01
CA TRP A 20 9.65 -7.25 -8.73
C TRP A 20 8.68 -7.19 -7.55
N CYS A 21 8.90 -8.04 -6.55
CA CYS A 21 8.24 -7.93 -5.25
C CYS A 21 9.30 -8.04 -4.16
N GLY A 22 9.50 -6.94 -3.45
CA GLY A 22 10.26 -6.93 -2.20
C GLY A 22 9.35 -7.41 -1.08
N ARG A 23 9.42 -8.70 -0.72
CA ARG A 23 8.86 -9.17 0.56
C ARG A 23 9.90 -8.86 1.64
N GLU A 24 9.65 -7.85 2.46
CA GLU A 24 10.51 -7.54 3.60
C GLU A 24 10.33 -8.60 4.69
N THR A 25 11.28 -9.54 4.78
CA THR A 25 11.28 -10.67 5.74
C THR A 25 11.98 -10.35 7.08
N LYS A 26 12.27 -9.08 7.38
CA LYS A 26 12.97 -8.70 8.61
C LYS A 26 11.97 -8.31 9.71
N ALA A 27 12.20 -8.78 10.94
CA ALA A 27 11.37 -8.50 12.11
C ALA A 27 11.26 -6.98 12.46
N ASN A 28 12.15 -6.15 11.92
CA ASN A 28 12.21 -4.69 12.10
C ASN A 28 11.98 -3.90 10.81
N ALA A 29 11.37 -4.49 9.77
CA ALA A 29 11.15 -3.78 8.51
C ALA A 29 10.19 -2.59 8.72
N CYS A 30 10.65 -1.41 8.31
CA CYS A 30 10.10 -0.12 8.69
C CYS A 30 8.80 0.15 7.90
N LYS A 31 7.62 0.05 8.52
CA LYS A 31 6.86 1.17 9.13
C LYS A 31 6.33 2.25 8.16
N SER A 32 5.93 1.91 6.94
CA SER A 32 5.12 2.85 6.12
C SER A 32 3.63 2.81 6.53
N ARG A 33 3.38 3.00 7.83
CA ARG A 33 2.04 3.21 8.41
C ARG A 33 1.73 4.71 8.41
N ASN A 34 0.45 5.05 8.35
CA ASN A 34 -0.02 6.43 8.35
C ASN A 34 0.54 7.25 7.17
N VAL A 35 0.70 6.61 6.01
CA VAL A 35 1.07 7.35 4.79
C VAL A 35 -0.11 8.21 4.35
N LYS A 36 0.15 9.47 4.02
CA LYS A 36 -0.85 10.40 3.51
C LYS A 36 -1.14 10.10 2.04
N LEU A 37 -2.40 9.88 1.71
CA LEU A 37 -2.90 9.62 0.37
C LEU A 37 -3.89 10.72 0.01
N THR A 38 -3.85 11.20 -1.22
CA THR A 38 -4.89 12.09 -1.75
C THR A 38 -5.72 11.29 -2.74
N ILE A 39 -6.98 11.03 -2.41
CA ILE A 39 -7.95 10.29 -3.24
C ILE A 39 -9.15 11.21 -3.39
N ASP A 40 -9.53 11.55 -4.63
CA ASP A 40 -10.65 12.46 -4.92
C ASP A 40 -10.60 13.75 -4.07
N GLU A 41 -9.44 14.40 -4.04
CA GLU A 41 -9.13 15.62 -3.27
C GLU A 41 -9.16 15.46 -1.73
N ASN A 42 -9.56 14.30 -1.22
CA ASN A 42 -9.61 14.01 0.21
C ASN A 42 -8.31 13.36 0.70
N VAL A 43 -7.94 13.69 1.93
CA VAL A 43 -6.77 13.13 2.59
C VAL A 43 -7.15 11.86 3.34
N HIS A 44 -6.48 10.76 3.01
CA HIS A 44 -6.60 9.47 3.68
C HIS A 44 -5.26 9.06 4.29
N LEU A 45 -5.33 8.19 5.29
CA LEU A 45 -4.17 7.51 5.85
C LEU A 45 -4.21 6.04 5.49
N GLY A 46 -3.04 5.41 5.38
CA GLY A 46 -2.97 3.98 5.12
C GLY A 46 -1.65 3.35 5.49
N LEU A 47 -1.54 2.06 5.20
CA LEU A 47 -0.34 1.25 5.34
C LEU A 47 0.13 0.81 3.95
N VAL A 48 1.40 1.07 3.63
CA VAL A 48 2.02 0.46 2.45
C VAL A 48 2.33 -1.01 2.75
N CYS A 49 1.72 -1.91 1.98
CA CYS A 49 1.93 -3.35 2.11
C CYS A 49 3.24 -3.79 1.43
N PHE A 50 3.52 -3.27 0.23
CA PHE A 50 4.79 -3.47 -0.48
C PHE A 50 4.91 -2.54 -1.71
N PHE A 51 6.14 -2.36 -2.19
CA PHE A 51 6.46 -1.63 -3.41
C PHE A 51 6.75 -2.59 -4.56
N PHE A 52 6.39 -2.19 -5.78
CA PHE A 52 6.58 -3.01 -6.98
C PHE A 52 6.74 -2.14 -8.24
N GLN A 53 7.20 -2.75 -9.33
CA GLN A 53 7.30 -2.08 -10.63
C GLN A 53 6.40 -2.77 -11.66
N LEU A 54 5.69 -1.95 -12.43
CA LEU A 54 4.78 -2.40 -13.47
C LEU A 54 5.23 -1.85 -14.82
N GLN A 55 5.38 -2.72 -15.80
CA GLN A 55 5.59 -2.34 -17.20
C GLN A 55 4.25 -2.45 -17.93
N LEU A 56 3.67 -1.30 -18.31
CA LEU A 56 2.36 -1.24 -18.95
C LEU A 56 2.43 -1.60 -20.45
N HIS A 57 3.49 -1.18 -21.13
CA HIS A 57 3.78 -1.46 -22.53
C HIS A 57 5.26 -1.77 -22.73
N GLU A 58 5.60 -2.58 -23.72
CA GLU A 58 6.99 -3.01 -23.98
C GLU A 58 7.95 -1.84 -24.23
N ASN A 59 7.46 -0.74 -24.82
CA ASN A 59 8.25 0.45 -25.15
C ASN A 59 8.23 1.54 -24.08
N MET A 60 7.62 1.28 -22.91
CA MET A 60 7.56 2.24 -21.81
C MET A 60 8.48 1.83 -20.67
N GLU A 61 9.08 2.82 -20.03
CA GLU A 61 9.82 2.63 -18.80
C GLU A 61 8.89 2.08 -17.69
N PRO A 62 9.36 1.12 -16.87
CA PRO A 62 8.59 0.59 -15.76
C PRO A 62 8.19 1.69 -14.76
N VAL A 63 6.94 1.66 -14.32
CA VAL A 63 6.42 2.59 -13.31
C VAL A 63 6.52 1.95 -11.92
N SER A 64 7.13 2.67 -10.98
CA SER A 64 7.18 2.26 -9.57
C SER A 64 5.88 2.59 -8.86
N LEU A 65 5.27 1.60 -8.22
CA LEU A 65 3.99 1.68 -7.54
C LEU A 65 4.08 1.09 -6.13
N ALA A 66 3.09 1.43 -5.29
CA ALA A 66 2.93 0.89 -3.94
C ALA A 66 1.52 0.30 -3.79
N LEU A 67 1.41 -0.91 -3.24
CA LEU A 67 0.12 -1.43 -2.80
C LEU A 67 -0.15 -0.90 -1.39
N ILE A 68 -1.27 -0.21 -1.23
CA ILE A 68 -1.62 0.46 0.02
C ILE A 68 -2.95 -0.06 0.53
N PHE A 69 -2.99 -0.39 1.82
CA PHE A 69 -4.22 -0.63 2.56
C PHE A 69 -4.66 0.68 3.23
N ALA A 70 -5.66 1.35 2.66
CA ALA A 70 -6.23 2.55 3.25
C ALA A 70 -6.99 2.21 4.55
N TYR A 71 -6.85 3.05 5.56
CA TYR A 71 -7.64 2.88 6.78
C TYR A 71 -9.10 3.28 6.53
N SER A 72 -10.01 2.62 7.23
CA SER A 72 -11.40 3.06 7.27
C SER A 72 -11.50 4.41 7.98
N PRO A 73 -12.60 5.15 7.78
CA PRO A 73 -12.97 6.21 8.70
C PRO A 73 -12.92 5.70 10.14
N PRO A 74 -12.50 6.54 11.08
CA PRO A 74 -12.49 6.16 12.49
C PRO A 74 -13.92 5.86 12.94
N ASN A 75 -14.07 4.82 13.78
CA ASN A 75 -15.36 4.50 14.39
C ASN A 75 -15.72 5.59 15.39
N TYR A 76 -16.90 6.18 15.23
CA TYR A 76 -17.37 7.29 16.03
C TYR A 76 -17.46 6.96 17.53
N ASN A 77 -17.87 5.75 17.87
CA ASN A 77 -17.95 5.32 19.28
C ASN A 77 -16.56 5.20 19.90
N ASP A 78 -15.61 4.60 19.18
CA ASP A 78 -14.22 4.47 19.65
C ASP A 78 -13.54 5.84 19.79
N LEU A 79 -13.91 6.82 18.94
CA LEU A 79 -13.45 8.21 19.05
C LEU A 79 -13.98 8.90 20.31
N ILE A 80 -15.26 8.69 20.66
CA ILE A 80 -15.84 9.26 21.88
C ILE A 80 -15.16 8.64 23.11
N ASP A 81 -15.02 7.32 23.14
CA ASP A 81 -14.41 6.61 24.27
C ASP A 81 -12.93 6.96 24.45
N SER A 82 -12.23 7.30 23.36
CA SER A 82 -10.83 7.77 23.40
C SER A 82 -10.68 9.28 23.61
N SER A 83 -11.78 10.06 23.55
CA SER A 83 -11.75 11.50 23.79
C SER A 83 -11.48 11.81 25.28
N GLY A 84 -10.23 12.16 25.59
CA GLY A 84 -9.75 12.39 26.95
C GLY A 84 -8.53 11.56 27.34
N SER A 85 -8.11 10.60 26.52
CA SER A 85 -6.88 9.83 26.72
C SER A 85 -5.65 10.58 26.19
N LEU A 86 -5.34 11.74 26.78
CA LEU A 86 -4.01 12.34 26.67
C LEU A 86 -3.21 11.85 27.88
N PHE A 87 -2.31 10.89 27.66
CA PHE A 87 -1.18 10.59 28.54
C PHE A 87 0.11 10.79 27.77
#